data_AF-A0A7X0C1W1-F1
#
_entry.id   AF-A0A7X0C1W1-F1
#
_cell.length_a   1.000
_cell.length_b   1.000
_cell.length_c   1.000
_cell.angle_alpha   90.00
_cell.angle_beta   90.00
_cell.angle_gamma   90.00
#
_symmetry.space_group_name_H-M   'P 1'
#
loop_
_entity.id
_entity.type
_entity.pdbx_description
1 polymer ?
#
loop_
_entity_poly.entity_id
_entity_poly.type
_entity_poly.pdbx_seq_one_letter_code
_entity_poly.pdbx_strand_id
1 'polypeptide(L)'
;MSAPAMAQNPTPSPTPTSASTRPSGDPSDRTLKAAWGKAAKSGKPVEVPARFTETMKVWAEPDGKNLRAELHTRPVQLKNKVSGAWEPIDTRIVTRDGKLQATRVKTALTFGGRGTTSLVSAADEEGKIGLSVSRALPEPKISGSTITYPDAIAPGTDLVVLALADGFVSQVVFRRKPDGPVTVRLPLTLPKGTTFGKSAEGLPQLKDTKGQPKAAPIVLTATDAKVEASPEEGKSSPVTAQVETSGKSSELVFTPDEKFLADPAVTYPVTIAAASEWFGGGIPTDAWVNKNNPSANNATAGYLRAGTTQTSAKAA
;
A
#
# COMPACT_ATOMS: atom_id res chain seq x y z
N MET A 1 -36.88 41.01 37.89
CA MET A 1 -35.61 40.44 38.40
C MET A 1 -35.86 38.97 38.64
N SER A 2 -35.39 38.11 37.75
CA SER A 2 -35.56 36.65 37.84
C SER A 2 -34.18 36.01 37.86
N ALA A 3 -33.92 35.26 38.92
CA ALA A 3 -32.67 34.53 39.15
C ALA A 3 -32.46 33.42 38.09
N PRO A 4 -31.20 33.05 37.79
CA PRO A 4 -30.92 31.92 36.92
C PRO A 4 -31.26 30.58 37.62
N ALA A 5 -31.83 29.66 36.84
CA ALA A 5 -32.07 28.29 37.25
C ALA A 5 -30.73 27.55 37.46
N MET A 6 -30.54 26.98 38.66
CA MET A 6 -29.43 26.08 38.94
C MET A 6 -29.70 24.71 38.28
N ALA A 7 -28.79 24.27 37.43
CA ALA A 7 -28.78 22.90 36.92
C ALA A 7 -28.46 21.93 38.08
N GLN A 8 -29.31 20.92 38.28
CA GLN A 8 -29.05 19.83 39.22
C GLN A 8 -27.91 18.96 38.65
N ASN A 9 -26.89 18.69 39.46
CA ASN A 9 -25.83 17.74 39.13
C ASN A 9 -26.43 16.33 38.97
N PRO A 10 -26.03 15.56 37.94
CA PRO A 10 -26.46 14.17 37.81
C PRO A 10 -25.89 13.31 38.95
N THR A 11 -26.76 12.52 39.55
CA THR A 11 -26.44 11.53 40.59
C THR A 11 -25.40 10.53 40.07
N PRO A 12 -24.31 10.23 40.81
CA PRO A 12 -23.35 9.21 40.37
C PRO A 12 -24.01 7.83 40.39
N SER A 13 -23.99 7.14 39.24
CA SER A 13 -24.38 5.73 39.15
C SER A 13 -23.41 4.85 39.97
N PRO A 14 -23.88 3.77 40.62
CA PRO A 14 -23.01 2.90 41.40
C PRO A 14 -21.97 2.21 40.50
N THR A 15 -20.71 2.30 40.89
CA THR A 15 -19.60 1.61 40.22
C THR A 15 -19.76 0.10 40.37
N PRO A 16 -19.80 -0.70 39.30
CA PRO A 16 -19.76 -2.14 39.44
C PRO A 16 -18.36 -2.53 39.94
N THR A 17 -18.29 -3.01 41.19
CA THR A 17 -17.12 -3.73 41.70
C THR A 17 -17.05 -5.06 40.98
N SER A 18 -16.36 -5.11 39.85
CA SER A 18 -15.90 -6.37 39.28
C SER A 18 -14.60 -6.75 39.97
N ALA A 19 -14.71 -7.54 41.04
CA ALA A 19 -13.59 -8.34 41.54
C ALA A 19 -13.20 -9.31 40.42
N SER A 20 -12.21 -8.93 39.60
CA SER A 20 -11.61 -9.81 38.60
C SER A 20 -10.69 -10.78 39.33
N THR A 21 -11.23 -11.93 39.75
CA THR A 21 -10.42 -13.11 39.99
C THR A 21 -9.80 -13.50 38.65
N ARG A 22 -8.58 -13.00 38.38
CA ARG A 22 -7.77 -13.42 37.23
C ARG A 22 -7.59 -14.93 37.36
N PRO A 23 -8.08 -15.76 36.42
CA PRO A 23 -7.83 -17.19 36.47
C PRO A 23 -6.32 -17.40 36.45
N SER A 24 -5.81 -18.04 37.50
CA SER A 24 -4.43 -18.50 37.57
C SER A 24 -4.17 -19.46 36.41
N GLY A 25 -3.39 -19.02 35.42
CA GLY A 25 -2.89 -19.86 34.33
C GLY A 25 -3.62 -19.70 33.00
N ASP A 26 -3.62 -18.49 32.45
CA ASP A 26 -3.84 -18.30 31.01
C ASP A 26 -2.85 -19.22 30.24
N PRO A 27 -3.31 -20.03 29.26
CA PRO A 27 -2.41 -20.77 28.36
C PRO A 27 -1.29 -19.90 27.78
N SER A 28 -1.52 -18.60 27.61
CA SER A 28 -0.52 -17.62 27.16
C SER A 28 0.65 -17.46 28.15
N ASP A 29 0.38 -17.48 29.46
CA ASP A 29 1.39 -17.33 30.52
C ASP A 29 2.25 -18.59 30.69
N ARG A 30 1.65 -19.78 30.55
CA ARG A 30 2.41 -21.06 30.56
C ARG A 30 3.34 -21.20 29.36
N THR A 31 2.86 -20.82 28.17
CA THR A 31 3.64 -20.86 26.94
C THR A 31 4.82 -19.88 26.99
N LEU A 32 4.60 -18.70 27.57
CA LEU A 32 5.63 -17.69 27.75
C LEU A 32 6.71 -18.13 28.74
N LYS A 33 6.32 -18.71 29.90
CA LYS A 33 7.29 -19.26 30.87
C LYS A 33 8.15 -20.36 30.26
N ALA A 34 7.57 -21.21 29.42
CA ALA A 34 8.31 -22.24 28.70
C ALA A 34 9.30 -21.64 27.69
N ALA A 35 8.94 -20.54 27.00
CA ALA A 35 9.83 -19.84 26.07
C ALA A 35 11.04 -19.22 26.79
N TRP A 36 10.85 -18.52 27.91
CA TRP A 36 11.97 -18.04 28.75
C TRP A 36 12.86 -19.17 29.26
N GLY A 37 12.26 -20.29 29.70
CA GLY A 37 13.02 -21.46 30.13
C GLY A 37 13.90 -22.05 29.02
N LYS A 38 13.44 -22.01 27.76
CA LYS A 38 14.25 -22.41 26.59
C LYS A 38 15.34 -21.37 26.27
N ALA A 39 15.01 -20.08 26.31
CA ALA A 39 15.94 -18.99 26.04
C ALA A 39 17.11 -18.96 27.04
N ALA A 40 16.81 -19.15 28.34
CA ALA A 40 17.81 -19.24 29.39
C ALA A 40 18.75 -20.45 29.20
N LYS A 41 18.21 -21.60 28.76
CA LYS A 41 19.01 -22.81 28.48
C LYS A 41 19.89 -22.67 27.24
N SER A 42 19.40 -22.00 26.19
CA SER A 42 20.11 -21.85 24.92
C SER A 42 21.06 -20.65 24.90
N GLY A 43 20.87 -19.69 25.80
CA GLY A 43 21.55 -18.39 25.77
C GLY A 43 21.12 -17.52 24.58
N LYS A 44 20.04 -17.86 23.88
CA LYS A 44 19.56 -17.16 22.67
C LYS A 44 18.08 -16.79 22.80
N PRO A 45 17.62 -15.68 22.21
CA PRO A 45 16.21 -15.33 22.18
C PRO A 45 15.37 -16.45 21.55
N VAL A 46 14.19 -16.72 22.11
CA VAL A 46 13.27 -17.75 21.62
C VAL A 46 11.97 -17.09 21.17
N GLU A 47 11.54 -17.38 19.95
CA GLU A 47 10.27 -16.88 19.42
C GLU A 47 9.08 -17.29 20.28
N VAL A 48 8.10 -16.38 20.39
CA VAL A 48 6.82 -16.59 21.09
C VAL A 48 5.67 -16.44 20.09
N PRO A 49 5.39 -17.46 19.25
CA PRO A 49 4.37 -17.36 18.19
C PRO A 49 2.97 -17.04 18.68
N ALA A 50 2.65 -17.34 19.94
CA ALA A 50 1.37 -16.97 20.57
C ALA A 50 1.18 -15.45 20.72
N ARG A 51 2.27 -14.66 20.61
CA ARG A 51 2.28 -13.20 20.68
C ARG A 51 2.56 -12.54 19.32
N PHE A 52 2.72 -13.33 18.27
CA PHE A 52 2.90 -12.80 16.91
C PHE A 52 1.60 -12.18 16.41
N THR A 53 1.75 -11.16 15.56
CA THR A 53 0.72 -10.68 14.65
C THR A 53 1.26 -10.72 13.22
N GLU A 54 0.46 -10.31 12.24
CA GLU A 54 0.95 -10.19 10.85
C GLU A 54 2.14 -9.23 10.73
N THR A 55 2.19 -8.21 11.58
CA THR A 55 3.16 -7.11 11.56
C THR A 55 4.11 -7.11 12.77
N MET A 56 4.05 -8.12 13.63
CA MET A 56 4.86 -8.17 14.85
C MET A 56 5.39 -9.57 15.12
N LYS A 57 6.69 -9.64 15.42
CA LYS A 57 7.35 -10.82 15.97
C LYS A 57 7.84 -10.52 17.39
N VAL A 58 7.79 -11.53 18.26
CA VAL A 58 8.08 -11.41 19.69
C VAL A 58 9.01 -12.53 20.14
N TRP A 59 10.06 -12.20 20.88
CA TRP A 59 11.01 -13.14 21.44
C TRP A 59 11.09 -13.00 22.96
N ALA A 60 11.24 -14.15 23.62
CA ALA A 60 11.63 -14.26 25.02
C ALA A 60 13.16 -14.16 25.12
N GLU A 61 13.65 -13.18 25.86
CA GLU A 61 15.09 -12.98 26.05
C GLU A 61 15.67 -13.98 27.07
N PRO A 62 16.96 -14.34 26.98
CA PRO A 62 17.59 -15.31 27.89
C PRO A 62 17.58 -14.93 29.37
N ASP A 63 17.35 -13.65 29.69
CA ASP A 63 17.30 -13.13 31.07
C ASP A 63 16.06 -13.59 31.87
N GLY A 64 15.11 -14.25 31.20
CA GLY A 64 13.93 -14.84 31.81
C GLY A 64 12.86 -13.84 32.26
N LYS A 65 13.01 -12.55 31.94
CA LYS A 65 12.12 -11.47 32.39
C LYS A 65 11.69 -10.51 31.28
N ASN A 66 12.50 -10.34 30.24
CA ASN A 66 12.24 -9.40 29.16
C ASN A 66 11.68 -10.09 27.91
N LEU A 67 10.89 -9.32 27.16
CA LEU A 67 10.47 -9.63 25.80
C LEU A 67 11.09 -8.61 24.86
N ARG A 68 11.48 -9.06 23.66
CA ARG A 68 11.78 -8.20 22.52
C ARG A 68 10.67 -8.30 21.50
N ALA A 69 10.26 -7.17 20.93
CA ALA A 69 9.33 -7.13 19.81
C ALA A 69 9.96 -6.43 18.61
N GLU A 70 9.75 -6.98 17.42
CA GLU A 70 10.05 -6.35 16.14
C GLU A 70 8.72 -6.00 15.47
N LEU A 71 8.56 -4.73 15.12
CA LEU A 71 7.34 -4.19 14.51
C LEU A 71 7.62 -3.80 13.06
N HIS A 72 6.65 -4.07 12.19
CA HIS A 72 6.72 -3.79 10.77
C HIS A 72 5.52 -2.93 10.34
N THR A 73 5.73 -2.09 9.33
CA THR A 73 4.67 -1.26 8.74
C THR A 73 3.75 -2.05 7.81
N ARG A 74 4.18 -3.24 7.37
CA ARG A 74 3.43 -4.16 6.51
C ARG A 74 3.53 -5.60 7.03
N PRO A 75 2.59 -6.48 6.67
CA PRO A 75 2.66 -7.88 7.04
C PRO A 75 3.98 -8.54 6.62
N VAL A 76 4.60 -9.28 7.54
CA VAL A 76 5.82 -10.09 7.27
C VAL A 76 5.55 -11.59 7.38
N GLN A 77 4.41 -11.94 7.95
CA GLN A 77 3.98 -13.31 8.17
C GLN A 77 2.47 -13.40 8.19
N LEU A 78 1.94 -14.57 7.85
CA LEU A 78 0.52 -14.87 7.87
C LEU A 78 0.29 -16.16 8.62
N LYS A 79 -0.80 -16.19 9.39
CA LYS A 79 -1.20 -17.39 10.09
C LYS A 79 -1.86 -18.36 9.12
N ASN A 80 -1.34 -19.57 9.03
CA ASN A 80 -1.96 -20.66 8.30
C ASN A 80 -3.27 -21.05 9.02
N LYS A 81 -4.42 -20.88 8.35
CA LYS A 81 -5.74 -21.15 8.94
C LYS A 81 -5.94 -22.63 9.31
N VAL A 82 -5.19 -23.55 8.69
CA VAL A 82 -5.29 -25.01 8.93
C VAL A 82 -4.35 -25.45 10.05
N SER A 83 -3.05 -25.15 9.95
CA SER A 83 -2.04 -25.60 10.93
C SER A 83 -1.94 -24.69 12.16
N GLY A 84 -2.45 -23.46 12.08
CA GLY A 84 -2.28 -22.43 13.09
C GLY A 84 -0.86 -21.85 13.18
N ALA A 85 0.07 -22.32 12.34
CA ALA A 85 1.45 -21.85 12.32
C ALA A 85 1.57 -20.47 11.65
N TRP A 86 2.54 -19.69 12.07
CA TRP A 86 2.94 -18.46 11.37
C TRP A 86 3.94 -18.80 10.28
N GLU A 87 3.65 -18.37 9.06
CA GLU A 87 4.49 -18.59 7.89
C GLU A 87 4.90 -17.24 7.30
N PRO A 88 6.13 -17.10 6.80
CA PRO A 88 6.59 -15.84 6.24
C PRO A 88 5.80 -15.46 4.98
N ILE A 89 5.64 -14.15 4.75
CA ILE A 89 5.20 -13.62 3.46
C ILE A 89 6.25 -13.95 2.39
N ASP A 90 5.80 -14.27 1.18
CA ASP A 90 6.63 -14.47 0.01
C ASP A 90 5.99 -13.78 -1.20
N THR A 91 6.54 -12.63 -1.60
CA THR A 91 6.01 -11.82 -2.70
C THR A 91 6.49 -12.27 -4.07
N ARG A 92 7.32 -13.32 -4.18
CA ARG A 92 7.84 -13.79 -5.48
C ARG A 92 6.69 -14.19 -6.40
N ILE A 93 6.78 -13.77 -7.65
CA ILE A 93 5.81 -14.11 -8.70
C ILE A 93 6.21 -15.44 -9.33
N VAL A 94 5.27 -16.38 -9.35
CA VAL A 94 5.45 -17.73 -9.89
C VAL A 94 4.28 -18.09 -10.79
N THR A 95 4.51 -19.04 -11.69
CA THR A 95 3.42 -19.68 -12.44
C THR A 95 2.86 -20.82 -11.61
N ARG A 96 1.58 -20.74 -11.24
CA ARG A 96 0.82 -21.80 -10.56
C ARG A 96 -0.52 -21.97 -11.26
N ASP A 97 -0.88 -23.21 -11.58
CA ASP A 97 -2.15 -23.54 -12.26
C ASP A 97 -2.36 -22.75 -13.58
N GLY A 98 -1.27 -22.51 -14.32
CA GLY A 98 -1.28 -21.73 -15.56
C GLY A 98 -1.49 -20.23 -15.38
N LYS A 99 -1.44 -19.71 -14.14
CA LYS A 99 -1.60 -18.28 -13.83
C LYS A 99 -0.33 -17.73 -13.17
N LEU A 100 0.00 -16.49 -13.47
CA LEU A 100 1.04 -15.74 -12.79
C LEU A 100 0.49 -15.22 -11.46
N GLN A 101 1.09 -15.62 -10.33
CA GLN A 101 0.58 -15.31 -9.00
C GLN A 101 1.72 -15.00 -8.02
N ALA A 102 1.44 -14.17 -7.01
CA ALA A 102 2.36 -14.02 -5.89
C ALA A 102 2.31 -15.28 -5.01
N THR A 103 3.47 -15.72 -4.52
CA THR A 103 3.63 -17.03 -3.83
C THR A 103 2.82 -17.10 -2.53
N ARG A 104 2.94 -16.08 -1.67
CA ARG A 104 2.26 -16.01 -0.40
C ARG A 104 2.12 -14.58 0.10
N VAL A 105 0.95 -14.00 -0.13
CA VAL A 105 0.60 -12.63 0.27
C VAL A 105 -0.76 -12.62 0.96
N LYS A 106 -1.07 -11.57 1.70
CA LYS A 106 -2.33 -11.42 2.45
C LYS A 106 -3.51 -11.33 1.48
N THR A 107 -3.35 -10.50 0.45
CA THR A 107 -4.33 -10.30 -0.62
C THR A 107 -3.85 -11.06 -1.85
N ALA A 108 -4.58 -12.10 -2.26
CA ALA A 108 -4.14 -12.95 -3.36
C ALA A 108 -4.02 -12.16 -4.67
N LEU A 109 -2.84 -12.17 -5.28
CA LEU A 109 -2.57 -11.47 -6.53
C LEU A 109 -2.51 -12.43 -7.70
N THR A 110 -3.12 -12.02 -8.82
CA THR A 110 -2.96 -12.66 -10.12
C THR A 110 -2.57 -11.61 -11.15
N PHE A 111 -1.57 -11.92 -11.97
CA PHE A 111 -1.01 -11.03 -12.98
C PHE A 111 -1.38 -11.49 -14.39
N GLY A 112 -1.44 -10.54 -15.32
CA GLY A 112 -1.70 -10.77 -16.74
C GLY A 112 -0.62 -11.59 -17.44
N GLY A 113 -1.04 -12.54 -18.26
CA GLY A 113 -0.16 -13.19 -19.23
C GLY A 113 -0.12 -12.42 -20.55
N ARG A 114 0.83 -12.80 -21.42
CA ARG A 114 0.87 -12.33 -22.81
C ARG A 114 -0.49 -12.49 -23.50
N GLY A 115 -0.91 -11.49 -24.27
CA GLY A 115 -2.14 -11.52 -25.06
C GLY A 115 -3.39 -11.14 -24.26
N THR A 116 -3.32 -11.09 -22.93
CA THR A 116 -4.46 -10.73 -22.07
C THR A 116 -4.56 -9.21 -21.88
N THR A 117 -5.71 -8.72 -21.44
CA THR A 117 -5.91 -7.29 -21.09
C THR A 117 -5.95 -7.04 -19.58
N SER A 118 -6.02 -8.09 -18.75
CA SER A 118 -5.96 -7.94 -17.30
C SER A 118 -4.51 -7.74 -16.88
N LEU A 119 -4.18 -6.64 -16.20
CA LEU A 119 -2.82 -6.35 -15.74
C LEU A 119 -2.52 -7.07 -14.43
N VAL A 120 -3.36 -6.80 -13.44
CA VAL A 120 -3.23 -7.35 -12.09
C VAL A 120 -4.60 -7.31 -11.44
N SER A 121 -4.90 -8.32 -10.62
CA SER A 121 -6.06 -8.32 -9.75
C SER A 121 -5.72 -8.82 -8.37
N ALA A 122 -6.30 -8.15 -7.37
CA ALA A 122 -6.30 -8.56 -5.98
C ALA A 122 -7.71 -9.03 -5.62
N ALA A 123 -7.83 -10.19 -4.98
CA ALA A 123 -9.12 -10.71 -4.52
C ALA A 123 -9.05 -11.08 -3.03
N ASP A 124 -10.08 -10.70 -2.30
CA ASP A 124 -10.30 -10.99 -0.89
C ASP A 124 -11.78 -11.39 -0.62
N GLU A 125 -12.19 -11.39 0.64
CA GLU A 125 -13.57 -11.75 1.03
C GLU A 125 -14.57 -10.65 0.63
N GLU A 126 -14.12 -9.41 0.50
CA GLU A 126 -14.89 -8.21 0.18
C GLU A 126 -15.09 -8.00 -1.33
N GLY A 127 -14.23 -8.57 -2.17
CA GLY A 127 -14.42 -8.65 -3.60
C GLY A 127 -13.13 -8.75 -4.41
N LYS A 128 -13.20 -8.29 -5.66
CA LYS A 128 -12.06 -8.25 -6.57
C LYS A 128 -11.80 -6.81 -6.97
N ILE A 129 -10.56 -6.37 -6.80
CA ILE A 129 -10.04 -5.13 -7.35
C ILE A 129 -9.01 -5.45 -8.44
N GLY A 130 -8.77 -4.52 -9.35
CA GLY A 130 -7.75 -4.75 -10.36
C GLY A 130 -7.60 -3.64 -11.36
N LEU A 131 -6.51 -3.75 -12.10
CA LEU A 131 -6.16 -2.90 -13.23
C LEU A 131 -6.15 -3.76 -14.50
N SER A 132 -6.51 -3.12 -15.60
CA SER A 132 -6.42 -3.67 -16.94
C SER A 132 -5.72 -2.68 -17.86
N VAL A 133 -5.51 -3.08 -19.10
CA VAL A 133 -4.95 -2.27 -20.18
C VAL A 133 -5.88 -2.32 -21.40
N SER A 134 -5.90 -1.26 -22.19
CA SER A 134 -6.75 -1.16 -23.38
C SER A 134 -6.29 -2.05 -24.55
N ARG A 135 -5.06 -2.56 -24.51
CA ARG A 135 -4.45 -3.41 -25.53
C ARG A 135 -3.85 -4.67 -24.93
N ALA A 136 -3.68 -5.70 -25.75
CA ALA A 136 -3.09 -6.96 -25.30
C ALA A 136 -1.69 -6.76 -24.71
N LEU A 137 -1.43 -7.40 -23.56
CA LEU A 137 -0.14 -7.33 -22.89
C LEU A 137 0.95 -8.06 -23.68
N PRO A 138 2.18 -7.50 -23.74
CA PRO A 138 3.35 -8.18 -24.29
C PRO A 138 3.80 -9.34 -23.38
N GLU A 139 4.82 -10.07 -23.82
CA GLU A 139 5.45 -11.09 -22.96
C GLU A 139 6.05 -10.43 -21.71
N PRO A 140 5.64 -10.83 -20.49
CA PRO A 140 6.15 -10.25 -19.27
C PRO A 140 7.57 -10.72 -18.95
N LYS A 141 8.35 -9.85 -18.31
CA LYS A 141 9.63 -10.19 -17.66
C LYS A 141 9.42 -10.21 -16.15
N ILE A 142 9.75 -11.32 -15.51
CA ILE A 142 9.55 -11.50 -14.06
C ILE A 142 10.89 -11.53 -13.36
N SER A 143 11.01 -10.75 -12.28
CA SER A 143 12.16 -10.72 -11.38
C SER A 143 11.69 -10.61 -9.94
N GLY A 144 11.77 -11.71 -9.19
CA GLY A 144 11.32 -11.75 -7.79
C GLY A 144 9.85 -11.37 -7.67
N SER A 145 9.56 -10.28 -6.97
CA SER A 145 8.22 -9.72 -6.78
C SER A 145 7.77 -8.76 -7.88
N THR A 146 8.59 -8.53 -8.91
CA THR A 146 8.33 -7.55 -9.97
C THR A 146 7.99 -8.23 -11.28
N ILE A 147 6.96 -7.74 -11.96
CA ILE A 147 6.61 -8.12 -13.32
C ILE A 147 6.60 -6.87 -14.21
N THR A 148 7.34 -6.93 -15.31
CA THR A 148 7.50 -5.83 -16.27
C THR A 148 6.93 -6.24 -17.62
N TYR A 149 6.07 -5.39 -18.16
CA TYR A 149 5.52 -5.51 -19.51
C TYR A 149 6.18 -4.42 -20.39
N PRO A 150 7.21 -4.78 -21.18
CA PRO A 150 7.97 -3.82 -21.96
C PRO A 150 7.13 -3.22 -23.08
N ASP A 151 7.24 -1.90 -23.28
CA ASP A 151 6.53 -1.19 -24.35
C ASP A 151 4.99 -1.33 -24.27
N ALA A 152 4.46 -1.68 -23.08
CA ALA A 152 3.05 -1.97 -22.87
C ALA A 152 2.16 -0.73 -22.94
N ILE A 153 2.71 0.48 -22.77
CA ILE A 153 1.99 1.76 -22.92
C ILE A 153 2.30 2.46 -24.25
N ALA A 154 3.58 2.58 -24.57
CA ALA A 154 4.10 3.16 -25.82
C ALA A 154 5.54 2.65 -26.05
N PRO A 155 6.14 2.81 -27.23
CA PRO A 155 7.55 2.49 -27.43
C PRO A 155 8.45 3.25 -26.44
N GLY A 156 9.25 2.52 -25.66
CA GLY A 156 10.07 3.05 -24.57
C GLY A 156 9.32 3.25 -23.25
N THR A 157 8.04 2.89 -23.16
CA THR A 157 7.21 3.07 -21.95
C THR A 157 6.62 1.75 -21.49
N ASP A 158 7.14 1.28 -20.36
CA ASP A 158 6.81 0.00 -19.77
C ASP A 158 5.71 0.15 -18.72
N LEU A 159 5.00 -0.95 -18.48
CA LEU A 159 4.10 -1.10 -17.36
C LEU A 159 4.74 -2.09 -16.38
N VAL A 160 4.92 -1.69 -15.14
CA VAL A 160 5.59 -2.50 -14.11
C VAL A 160 4.63 -2.68 -12.94
N VAL A 161 4.51 -3.90 -12.44
CA VAL A 161 3.73 -4.19 -11.23
C VAL A 161 4.64 -4.85 -10.20
N LEU A 162 4.63 -4.32 -8.98
CA LEU A 162 5.37 -4.86 -7.84
C LEU A 162 4.38 -5.51 -6.89
N ALA A 163 4.59 -6.79 -6.56
CA ALA A 163 3.85 -7.50 -5.53
C ALA A 163 4.35 -7.07 -4.14
N LEU A 164 3.41 -6.69 -3.28
CA LEU A 164 3.60 -6.37 -1.87
C LEU A 164 2.93 -7.43 -0.98
N ALA A 165 3.23 -7.40 0.31
CA ALA A 165 2.68 -8.33 1.29
C ALA A 165 1.15 -8.29 1.38
N ASP A 166 0.55 -7.12 1.15
CA ASP A 166 -0.87 -6.82 1.30
C ASP A 166 -1.53 -6.24 0.05
N GLY A 167 -0.80 -6.19 -1.07
CA GLY A 167 -1.30 -5.82 -2.39
C GLY A 167 -0.17 -5.59 -3.39
N PHE A 168 -0.18 -4.48 -4.12
CA PHE A 168 0.69 -4.21 -5.25
C PHE A 168 0.88 -2.71 -5.50
N VAL A 169 1.91 -2.37 -6.27
CA VAL A 169 2.11 -1.04 -6.85
C VAL A 169 2.15 -1.19 -8.35
N SER A 170 1.42 -0.34 -9.07
CA SER A 170 1.53 -0.22 -10.53
C SER A 170 2.37 0.98 -10.88
N GLN A 171 3.23 0.85 -11.88
CA GLN A 171 4.11 1.92 -12.34
C GLN A 171 4.09 2.00 -13.86
N VAL A 172 4.01 3.21 -14.38
CA VAL A 172 4.35 3.51 -15.77
C VAL A 172 5.78 4.03 -15.79
N VAL A 173 6.66 3.33 -16.51
CA VAL A 173 8.10 3.63 -16.54
C VAL A 173 8.49 4.03 -17.95
N PHE A 174 8.77 5.32 -18.13
CA PHE A 174 9.38 5.83 -19.36
C PHE A 174 10.88 5.56 -19.27
N ARG A 175 11.42 4.70 -20.13
CA ARG A 175 12.86 4.38 -20.19
C ARG A 175 13.67 5.48 -20.88
N ARG A 176 12.99 6.29 -21.69
CA ARG A 176 13.53 7.39 -22.49
C ARG A 176 12.45 8.41 -22.74
N LYS A 177 12.84 9.58 -23.26
CA LYS A 177 11.91 10.59 -23.77
C LYS A 177 11.01 9.97 -24.85
N PRO A 178 9.67 10.09 -24.73
CA PRO A 178 8.76 9.64 -25.77
C PRO A 178 8.82 10.56 -27.00
N ASP A 179 8.51 10.01 -28.18
CA ASP A 179 8.52 10.75 -29.44
C ASP A 179 7.36 11.76 -29.57
N GLY A 180 6.36 11.66 -28.69
CA GLY A 180 5.20 12.53 -28.64
C GLY A 180 4.38 12.37 -27.35
N PRO A 181 3.16 12.94 -27.29
CA PRO A 181 2.28 12.85 -26.14
C PRO A 181 1.93 11.39 -25.83
N VAL A 182 1.97 11.01 -24.55
CA VAL A 182 1.58 9.67 -24.09
C VAL A 182 0.44 9.79 -23.09
N THR A 183 -0.75 9.34 -23.49
CA THR A 183 -1.91 9.22 -22.59
C THR A 183 -2.04 7.78 -22.13
N VAL A 184 -2.00 7.58 -20.82
CA VAL A 184 -2.19 6.28 -20.18
C VAL A 184 -3.66 6.08 -19.86
N ARG A 185 -4.19 4.91 -20.20
CA ARG A 185 -5.56 4.47 -19.88
C ARG A 185 -5.52 3.12 -19.20
N LEU A 186 -5.97 3.07 -17.95
CA LEU A 186 -6.02 1.85 -17.14
C LEU A 186 -7.46 1.58 -16.70
N PRO A 187 -8.18 0.67 -17.37
CA PRO A 187 -9.49 0.24 -16.90
C PRO A 187 -9.42 -0.37 -15.50
N LEU A 188 -10.39 -0.01 -14.68
CA LEU A 188 -10.44 -0.32 -13.25
C LEU A 188 -11.52 -1.36 -12.98
N THR A 189 -11.19 -2.35 -12.15
CA THR A 189 -12.19 -3.19 -11.47
C THR A 189 -12.38 -2.65 -10.06
N LEU A 190 -13.57 -2.11 -9.79
CA LEU A 190 -13.88 -1.47 -8.50
C LEU A 190 -14.48 -2.46 -7.50
N PRO A 191 -14.27 -2.24 -6.19
CA PRO A 191 -15.01 -2.96 -5.15
C PRO A 191 -16.54 -2.79 -5.32
N LYS A 192 -17.30 -3.79 -4.89
CA LYS A 192 -18.77 -3.71 -4.92
C LYS A 192 -19.27 -2.52 -4.10
N GLY A 193 -20.29 -1.84 -4.60
CA GLY A 193 -20.91 -0.71 -3.90
C GLY A 193 -20.02 0.55 -3.85
N THR A 194 -19.04 0.66 -4.74
CA THR A 194 -18.20 1.84 -4.87
C THR A 194 -18.31 2.47 -6.25
N THR A 195 -18.07 3.77 -6.31
CA THR A 195 -18.04 4.54 -7.55
C THR A 195 -17.03 5.68 -7.43
N PHE A 196 -16.67 6.28 -8.55
CA PHE A 196 -15.82 7.46 -8.56
C PHE A 196 -16.61 8.76 -8.52
N GLY A 197 -16.12 9.69 -7.70
CA GLY A 197 -16.49 11.09 -7.76
C GLY A 197 -15.25 11.97 -7.64
N LYS A 198 -15.46 13.27 -7.40
CA LYS A 198 -14.39 14.22 -7.11
C LYS A 198 -14.29 14.52 -5.61
N SER A 199 -13.07 14.76 -5.14
CA SER A 199 -12.81 15.35 -3.81
C SER A 199 -13.17 16.85 -3.79
N ALA A 200 -13.00 17.50 -2.64
CA ALA A 200 -13.20 18.96 -2.54
C ALA A 200 -12.23 19.75 -3.43
N GLU A 201 -11.04 19.20 -3.67
CA GLU A 201 -9.98 19.74 -4.53
C GLU A 201 -10.15 19.34 -6.01
N GLY A 202 -11.24 18.64 -6.35
CA GLY A 202 -11.53 18.21 -7.71
C GLY A 202 -10.80 16.94 -8.16
N LEU A 203 -10.04 16.28 -7.28
CA LEU A 203 -9.27 15.08 -7.57
C LEU A 203 -10.14 13.81 -7.63
N PRO A 204 -9.83 12.80 -8.46
CA PRO A 204 -10.60 11.56 -8.50
C PRO A 204 -10.55 10.84 -7.16
N GLN A 205 -11.71 10.49 -6.60
CA GLN A 205 -11.81 9.84 -5.31
C GLN A 205 -12.86 8.74 -5.32
N LEU A 206 -12.50 7.58 -4.77
CA LEU A 206 -13.44 6.47 -4.59
C LEU A 206 -14.42 6.79 -3.46
N LYS A 207 -15.71 6.59 -3.73
CA LYS A 207 -16.82 6.85 -2.81
C LYS A 207 -17.69 5.62 -2.64
N ASP A 208 -18.31 5.50 -1.48
CA ASP A 208 -19.32 4.47 -1.20
C ASP A 208 -20.70 4.83 -1.79
N THR A 209 -21.70 3.96 -1.57
CA THR A 209 -23.08 4.18 -2.04
C THR A 209 -23.77 5.40 -1.42
N LYS A 210 -23.25 5.95 -0.32
CA LYS A 210 -23.73 7.18 0.32
C LYS A 210 -22.98 8.42 -0.16
N GLY A 211 -22.06 8.26 -1.11
CA GLY A 211 -21.21 9.35 -1.60
C GLY A 211 -20.10 9.76 -0.64
N GLN A 212 -19.84 8.99 0.43
CA GLN A 212 -18.78 9.27 1.37
C GLN A 212 -17.43 8.77 0.85
N PRO A 213 -16.32 9.47 1.13
CA PRO A 213 -14.98 9.00 0.79
C PRO A 213 -14.72 7.60 1.33
N LYS A 214 -14.38 6.67 0.44
CA LYS A 214 -13.97 5.31 0.79
C LYS A 214 -12.44 5.14 0.77
N ALA A 215 -11.74 6.06 0.11
CA ALA A 215 -10.29 6.13 0.04
C ALA A 215 -9.80 7.57 -0.19
N ALA A 216 -8.49 7.78 -0.05
CA ALA A 216 -7.84 9.03 -0.44
C ALA A 216 -8.01 9.33 -1.95
N PRO A 217 -8.01 10.62 -2.35
CA PRO A 217 -8.00 10.98 -3.76
C PRO A 217 -6.74 10.49 -4.48
N ILE A 218 -6.84 10.30 -5.79
CA ILE A 218 -5.71 9.93 -6.65
C ILE A 218 -4.86 11.17 -6.90
N VAL A 219 -3.59 11.10 -6.49
CA VAL A 219 -2.54 12.05 -6.86
C VAL A 219 -1.41 11.27 -7.48
N LEU A 220 -1.01 11.66 -8.69
CA LEU A 220 0.10 11.06 -9.41
C LEU A 220 1.23 12.08 -9.55
N THR A 221 2.45 11.58 -9.43
CA THR A 221 3.67 12.37 -9.64
C THR A 221 4.59 11.59 -10.57
N ALA A 222 5.14 12.27 -11.57
CA ALA A 222 6.24 11.77 -12.36
C ALA A 222 7.53 12.12 -11.64
N THR A 223 8.37 11.12 -11.36
CA THR A 223 9.68 11.30 -10.73
C THR A 223 10.76 10.76 -11.64
N ASP A 224 11.84 11.51 -11.79
CA ASP A 224 13.02 11.07 -12.53
C ASP A 224 13.86 10.09 -11.71
N ALA A 225 14.82 9.42 -12.34
CA ALA A 225 15.64 8.39 -11.71
C ALA A 225 16.55 8.92 -10.60
N LYS A 226 16.80 10.23 -10.56
CA LYS A 226 17.68 10.86 -9.58
C LYS A 226 16.99 11.07 -8.24
N VAL A 227 15.65 11.18 -8.22
CA VAL A 227 14.86 11.38 -6.98
C VAL A 227 15.19 10.34 -5.91
N GLU A 228 15.39 9.06 -6.26
CA GLU A 228 15.67 8.01 -5.28
C GLU A 228 17.04 8.15 -4.60
N ALA A 229 18.07 8.54 -5.35
CA ALA A 229 19.42 8.70 -4.82
C ALA A 229 19.65 10.08 -4.18
N SER A 230 18.97 11.11 -4.68
CA SER A 230 19.14 12.50 -4.26
C SER A 230 17.81 13.25 -4.39
N PRO A 231 16.90 13.10 -3.41
CA PRO A 231 15.53 13.65 -3.51
C PRO A 231 15.45 15.17 -3.69
N GLU A 232 16.47 15.92 -3.27
CA GLU A 232 16.54 17.39 -3.44
C GLU A 232 17.04 17.80 -4.84
N GLU A 233 17.78 16.92 -5.51
CA GLU A 233 18.33 17.19 -6.85
C GLU A 233 17.50 16.55 -7.97
N GLY A 234 16.73 15.51 -7.62
CA GLY A 234 15.81 14.84 -8.51
C GLY A 234 14.67 15.76 -8.96
N LYS A 235 14.12 15.42 -10.12
CA LYS A 235 13.05 16.19 -10.74
C LYS A 235 11.72 15.46 -10.58
N SER A 236 10.69 16.20 -10.24
CA SER A 236 9.33 15.69 -10.18
C SER A 236 8.34 16.66 -10.78
N SER A 237 7.30 16.14 -11.42
CA SER A 237 6.16 16.93 -11.91
C SER A 237 4.85 16.31 -11.46
N PRO A 238 3.86 17.11 -11.01
CA PRO A 238 2.51 16.61 -10.83
C PRO A 238 1.98 16.07 -12.16
N VAL A 239 1.17 15.02 -12.09
CA VAL A 239 0.49 14.41 -13.24
C VAL A 239 -1.00 14.48 -13.02
N THR A 240 -1.69 15.23 -13.88
CA THR A 240 -3.15 15.35 -13.80
C THR A 240 -3.79 14.03 -14.19
N ALA A 241 -4.52 13.45 -13.24
CA ALA A 241 -5.26 12.22 -13.42
C ALA A 241 -6.77 12.49 -13.35
N GLN A 242 -7.53 11.78 -14.16
CA GLN A 242 -8.98 11.76 -14.14
C GLN A 242 -9.50 10.33 -14.20
N VAL A 243 -10.74 10.14 -13.78
CA VAL A 243 -11.45 8.87 -14.01
C VAL A 243 -12.58 9.11 -14.98
N GLU A 244 -12.50 8.43 -16.12
CA GLU A 244 -13.53 8.42 -17.13
C GLU A 244 -14.47 7.23 -16.86
N THR A 245 -15.76 7.50 -16.69
CA THR A 245 -16.77 6.45 -16.45
C THR A 245 -17.71 6.36 -17.64
N SER A 246 -17.83 5.17 -18.22
CA SER A 246 -18.77 4.85 -19.29
C SER A 246 -19.63 3.66 -18.86
N GLY A 247 -20.89 3.94 -18.52
CA GLY A 247 -21.80 2.94 -17.97
C GLY A 247 -21.29 2.37 -16.65
N LYS A 248 -20.94 1.07 -16.64
CA LYS A 248 -20.38 0.37 -15.48
C LYS A 248 -18.85 0.28 -15.47
N SER A 249 -18.20 0.77 -16.51
CA SER A 249 -16.74 0.74 -16.65
C SER A 249 -16.15 2.07 -16.23
N SER A 250 -15.07 2.03 -15.46
CA SER A 250 -14.28 3.21 -15.10
C SER A 250 -12.84 2.99 -15.52
N GLU A 251 -12.19 4.03 -16.04
CA GLU A 251 -10.77 4.00 -16.43
C GLU A 251 -10.02 5.15 -15.77
N LEU A 252 -8.86 4.86 -15.18
CA LEU A 252 -7.91 5.88 -14.77
C LEU A 252 -7.17 6.38 -16.01
N VAL A 253 -7.27 7.68 -16.28
CA VAL A 253 -6.66 8.34 -17.43
C VAL A 253 -5.75 9.45 -16.95
N PHE A 254 -4.52 9.47 -17.46
CA PHE A 254 -3.57 10.54 -17.16
C PHE A 254 -2.56 10.73 -18.29
N THR A 255 -2.08 11.97 -18.42
CA THR A 255 -1.08 12.38 -19.41
C THR A 255 0.02 13.11 -18.66
N PRO A 256 1.27 12.59 -18.67
CA PRO A 256 2.39 13.29 -18.05
C PRO A 256 2.72 14.57 -18.82
N ASP A 257 3.27 15.58 -18.14
CA ASP A 257 3.67 16.84 -18.80
C ASP A 257 4.80 16.60 -19.82
N GLU A 258 4.51 16.90 -21.08
CA GLU A 258 5.46 16.79 -22.19
C GLU A 258 6.68 17.69 -21.99
N LYS A 259 6.52 18.87 -21.40
CA LYS A 259 7.62 19.78 -21.12
C LYS A 259 8.57 19.20 -20.08
N PHE A 260 8.02 18.55 -19.04
CA PHE A 260 8.81 17.83 -18.05
C PHE A 260 9.58 16.68 -18.71
N LEU A 261 8.91 15.82 -19.48
CA LEU A 261 9.57 14.72 -20.18
C LEU A 261 10.59 15.18 -21.24
N ALA A 262 10.45 16.40 -21.77
CA ALA A 262 11.39 16.96 -22.74
C ALA A 262 12.54 17.75 -22.10
N ASP A 263 12.51 18.02 -20.80
CA ASP A 263 13.52 18.81 -20.10
C ASP A 263 14.88 18.06 -20.07
N PRO A 264 15.97 18.67 -20.59
CA PRO A 264 17.29 18.03 -20.58
C PRO A 264 17.84 17.80 -19.16
N ALA A 265 17.28 18.42 -18.12
CA ALA A 265 17.65 18.17 -16.73
C ALA A 265 16.98 16.92 -16.12
N VAL A 266 16.01 16.30 -16.80
CA VAL A 266 15.32 15.09 -16.33
C VAL A 266 16.15 13.85 -16.63
N THR A 267 16.42 13.06 -15.58
CA THR A 267 17.18 11.82 -15.70
C THR A 267 16.26 10.62 -15.87
N TYR A 268 16.36 9.92 -17.01
CA TYR A 268 15.58 8.70 -17.26
C TYR A 268 16.16 7.47 -16.52
N PRO A 269 15.31 6.48 -16.14
CA PRO A 269 13.88 6.41 -16.37
C PRO A 269 13.05 7.41 -15.55
N VAL A 270 11.92 7.85 -16.10
CA VAL A 270 10.87 8.59 -15.37
C VAL A 270 9.78 7.61 -14.99
N THR A 271 9.40 7.61 -13.71
CA THR A 271 8.40 6.70 -13.15
C THR A 271 7.19 7.47 -12.67
N ILE A 272 5.99 6.97 -13.00
CA ILE A 272 4.73 7.40 -12.42
C ILE A 272 4.14 6.20 -11.71
N ALA A 273 4.17 6.24 -10.39
CA ALA A 273 3.60 5.19 -9.57
C ALA A 273 2.14 5.51 -9.24
N ALA A 274 1.28 4.51 -9.43
CA ALA A 274 -0.11 4.54 -9.04
C ALA A 274 -0.30 3.49 -7.93
N ALA A 275 -0.56 3.97 -6.70
CA ALA A 275 -0.92 3.13 -5.57
C ALA A 275 -2.04 3.79 -4.74
N SER A 276 -2.96 2.97 -4.23
CA SER A 276 -3.88 3.35 -3.16
C SER A 276 -4.41 2.11 -2.45
N GLU A 277 -5.20 2.32 -1.39
CA GLU A 277 -5.92 1.27 -0.64
C GLU A 277 -6.69 0.29 -1.55
N TRP A 278 -7.18 0.75 -2.70
CA TRP A 278 -8.14 0.01 -3.51
C TRP A 278 -7.72 -0.21 -4.97
N PHE A 279 -6.66 0.45 -5.48
CA PHE A 279 -6.01 0.09 -6.77
C PHE A 279 -4.52 -0.26 -6.63
N GLY A 280 -4.05 -0.45 -5.40
CA GLY A 280 -2.81 -1.13 -5.07
C GLY A 280 -3.08 -2.27 -4.10
N GLY A 281 -4.02 -2.14 -3.16
CA GLY A 281 -4.19 -3.13 -2.12
C GLY A 281 -3.10 -2.98 -1.06
N GLY A 282 -3.52 -2.92 0.19
CA GLY A 282 -2.66 -2.57 1.32
C GLY A 282 -2.94 -1.14 1.80
N ILE A 283 -2.74 -0.91 3.10
CA ILE A 283 -2.95 0.40 3.70
C ILE A 283 -1.78 1.29 3.23
N PRO A 284 -2.01 2.40 2.51
CA PRO A 284 -0.98 3.33 2.12
C PRO A 284 -0.39 3.88 3.41
N THR A 285 0.88 3.59 3.59
CA THR A 285 1.71 4.21 4.61
C THR A 285 2.61 5.16 3.84
N ASP A 286 2.41 6.46 4.04
CA ASP A 286 3.31 7.42 3.43
C ASP A 286 4.71 7.28 4.03
N ALA A 287 5.72 7.19 3.18
CA ALA A 287 7.12 7.27 3.62
C ALA A 287 7.43 8.66 4.21
N TRP A 288 6.72 9.69 3.77
CA TRP A 288 6.81 11.08 4.23
C TRP A 288 5.60 11.88 3.76
N VAL A 289 5.33 13.01 4.43
CA VAL A 289 4.23 13.92 4.10
C VAL A 289 4.81 15.30 3.77
N ASN A 290 4.23 16.00 2.79
CA ASN A 290 4.63 17.36 2.44
C ASN A 290 3.51 18.35 2.73
N LYS A 291 3.78 19.35 3.57
CA LYS A 291 2.83 20.42 3.86
C LYS A 291 2.37 21.18 2.62
N ASN A 292 3.23 21.37 1.62
CA ASN A 292 2.93 22.08 0.38
C ASN A 292 2.10 21.22 -0.60
N ASN A 293 2.07 19.89 -0.40
CA ASN A 293 1.22 18.97 -1.16
C ASN A 293 0.73 17.84 -0.25
N PRO A 294 -0.18 18.14 0.70
CA PRO A 294 -0.57 17.21 1.76
C PRO A 294 -1.41 16.03 1.24
N SER A 295 -1.88 16.12 -0.01
CA SER A 295 -2.64 15.07 -0.69
C SER A 295 -1.76 14.12 -1.51
N ALA A 296 -0.46 14.39 -1.63
CA ALA A 296 0.46 13.49 -2.33
C ALA A 296 0.60 12.16 -1.59
N ASN A 297 0.50 11.06 -2.34
CA ASN A 297 0.80 9.73 -1.83
C ASN A 297 2.29 9.43 -2.07
N ASN A 298 3.05 9.26 -0.99
CA ASN A 298 4.47 8.92 -1.01
C ASN A 298 4.74 7.48 -0.53
N ALA A 299 3.71 6.62 -0.49
CA ALA A 299 3.84 5.22 -0.07
C ALA A 299 4.72 4.35 -0.99
N THR A 300 5.10 4.89 -2.15
CA THR A 300 5.96 4.21 -3.13
C THR A 300 7.39 4.75 -3.16
N ALA A 301 7.70 5.79 -2.37
CA ALA A 301 9.05 6.33 -2.30
C ALA A 301 10.00 5.32 -1.64
N GLY A 302 11.17 5.10 -2.24
CA GLY A 302 12.23 4.27 -1.66
C GLY A 302 13.08 4.98 -0.61
N TYR A 303 12.75 6.23 -0.28
CA TYR A 303 13.48 7.10 0.63
C TYR A 303 12.57 7.71 1.70
N LEU A 304 13.19 8.12 2.82
CA LEU A 304 12.52 8.84 3.91
C LEU A 304 12.91 10.33 3.88
N ARG A 305 12.00 11.18 4.31
CA ARG A 305 12.27 12.61 4.59
C ARG A 305 11.92 12.92 6.03
N ALA A 306 12.78 13.68 6.69
CA ALA A 306 12.54 14.20 8.03
C ALA A 306 12.96 15.68 8.09
N GLY A 307 12.13 16.52 8.73
CA GLY A 307 12.38 17.95 8.86
C GLY A 307 11.88 18.79 7.67
N THR A 308 12.45 19.99 7.52
CA THR A 308 12.12 20.93 6.43
C THR A 308 13.07 20.71 5.25
N THR A 309 12.50 20.54 4.06
CA THR A 309 13.21 20.36 2.78
C THR A 309 13.02 21.61 1.92
N GLN A 310 13.79 21.78 0.83
CA GLN A 310 13.58 22.91 -0.06
C GLN A 310 12.15 22.92 -0.63
N THR A 311 11.59 21.73 -0.87
CA THR A 311 10.22 21.55 -1.37
C THR A 311 9.11 21.68 -0.32
N SER A 312 9.45 21.76 0.98
CA SER A 312 8.51 21.94 2.09
C SER A 312 8.72 23.25 2.87
N ALA A 313 9.74 24.04 2.50
CA ALA A 313 9.89 25.41 2.94
C ALA A 313 8.70 26.25 2.43
N LYS A 314 8.25 27.22 3.24
CA LYS A 314 7.29 28.23 2.76
C LYS A 314 7.94 28.94 1.58
N ALA A 315 7.27 29.01 0.43
CA ALA A 315 7.54 30.10 -0.49
C ALA A 315 7.34 31.40 0.31
N ALA A 316 8.42 32.17 0.45
CA ALA A 316 8.41 33.47 1.12
C ALA A 316 7.63 34.49 0.28
#